data_AF-A0A836VZX6-F1
#
_entry.id   AF-A0A836VZX6-F1
#
_cell.length_a   1.000
_cell.length_b   1.000
_cell.length_c   1.000
_cell.angle_alpha   90.00
_cell.angle_beta   90.00
_cell.angle_gamma   90.00
#
_symmetry.space_group_name_H-M   'P 1'
#
loop_
_entity.id
_entity.type
_entity.pdbx_description
1 polymer ?
#
loop_
_entity_poly.entity_id
_entity_poly.type
_entity_poly.pdbx_seq_one_letter_code
_entity_poly.pdbx_strand_id
1 'polypeptide(L)'
;MHSSRMVGWLLAGAVSMLWALPQAHSQQYRRLPVSVYRDKMAGGWLGQMAGVGWGGPTEFKWKGEIIPADKMPAWRPEMINQFRQDDLYVEMTFLRSLKRYGWDVSIRQAGIDFANSGYRLWHANRAGRDNLRRGIAPPDSGHPKFNKHADDIDYQIEADYS
;
A
#
# COMPACT_ATOMS: atom_id res chain seq x y z
N MET A 1 60.68 23.08 -52.93
CA MET A 1 60.19 24.44 -52.58
C MET A 1 58.89 24.69 -53.33
N HIS A 2 57.90 25.31 -52.66
CA HIS A 2 56.56 25.72 -53.13
C HIS A 2 55.54 24.57 -53.31
N SER A 3 54.66 24.29 -52.33
CA SER A 3 53.49 25.07 -51.83
C SER A 3 52.30 25.02 -52.78
N SER A 4 51.24 24.31 -52.37
CA SER A 4 49.86 24.81 -52.41
C SER A 4 48.95 23.87 -51.62
N ARG A 5 48.52 24.33 -50.44
CA ARG A 5 47.35 23.81 -49.72
C ARG A 5 46.17 24.70 -50.10
N MET A 6 45.07 24.13 -50.58
CA MET A 6 43.80 24.85 -50.63
C MET A 6 42.64 23.98 -50.10
N VAL A 7 42.17 24.41 -48.93
CA VAL A 7 40.77 24.66 -48.54
C VAL A 7 39.78 23.50 -48.67
N GLY A 8 39.61 22.76 -47.57
CA GLY A 8 38.38 22.01 -47.28
C GLY A 8 37.38 22.92 -46.57
N TRP A 9 36.22 23.15 -47.19
CA TRP A 9 35.06 23.76 -46.55
C TRP A 9 34.37 22.73 -45.66
N LEU A 10 34.40 22.92 -44.34
CA LEU A 10 33.50 22.22 -43.42
C LEU A 10 32.49 23.24 -42.90
N LEU A 11 31.30 23.21 -43.49
CA LEU A 11 30.10 23.86 -42.95
C LEU A 11 29.74 23.20 -41.63
N ALA A 12 30.08 23.84 -40.52
CA ALA A 12 29.58 23.47 -39.21
C ALA A 12 28.09 23.86 -39.12
N GLY A 13 27.20 22.92 -39.43
CA GLY A 13 25.77 23.04 -39.15
C GLY A 13 25.54 23.01 -37.64
N ALA A 14 25.39 24.18 -37.01
CA ALA A 14 24.99 24.28 -35.62
C ALA A 14 23.50 23.94 -35.49
N VAL A 15 23.20 22.69 -35.15
CA VAL A 15 21.86 22.27 -34.72
C VAL A 15 21.58 22.92 -33.37
N SER A 16 20.79 23.99 -33.37
CA SER A 16 20.25 24.57 -32.14
C SER A 16 19.05 23.73 -31.71
N MET A 17 19.31 22.65 -30.96
CA MET A 17 18.25 21.96 -30.19
C MET A 17 17.82 22.90 -29.05
N LEU A 18 16.71 23.60 -29.26
CA LEU A 18 15.97 24.28 -28.19
C LEU A 18 15.47 23.20 -27.23
N TRP A 19 16.15 23.04 -26.10
CA TRP A 19 15.68 22.22 -24.99
C TRP A 19 14.40 22.87 -24.43
N ALA A 20 13.25 22.26 -24.70
CA ALA A 20 12.00 22.63 -24.06
C ALA A 20 12.14 22.36 -22.55
N LEU A 21 12.21 23.41 -21.75
CA LEU A 21 12.18 23.30 -20.30
C LEU A 21 10.83 22.69 -19.88
N PRO A 22 10.82 21.64 -19.04
CA PRO A 22 9.57 21.06 -18.57
C PRO A 22 8.79 22.10 -17.77
N GLN A 23 7.58 22.44 -18.22
CA GLN A 23 6.68 23.29 -17.44
C GLN A 23 6.31 22.55 -16.16
N ALA A 24 6.67 23.15 -15.02
CA ALA A 24 6.19 22.71 -13.72
C ALA A 24 4.66 22.80 -13.72
N HIS A 25 4.00 21.65 -13.75
CA HIS A 25 2.55 21.60 -13.62
C HIS A 25 2.18 22.04 -12.21
N SER A 26 1.54 23.20 -12.08
CA SER A 26 0.92 23.61 -10.82
C SER A 26 -0.09 22.53 -10.42
N GLN A 27 0.16 21.82 -9.31
CA GLN A 27 -0.79 20.85 -8.78
C GLN A 27 -2.13 21.55 -8.53
N GLN A 28 -3.16 21.18 -9.30
CA GLN A 28 -4.52 21.62 -9.06
C GLN A 28 -5.10 20.82 -7.89
N TYR A 29 -5.32 21.47 -6.76
CA TYR A 29 -5.97 20.86 -5.61
C TYR A 29 -7.49 20.92 -5.72
N ARG A 30 -8.16 19.82 -5.36
CA ARG A 30 -9.61 19.82 -5.14
C ARG A 30 -9.89 20.05 -3.66
N ARG A 31 -10.73 21.02 -3.34
CA ARG A 31 -11.20 21.24 -1.96
C ARG A 31 -12.44 20.38 -1.72
N LEU A 32 -12.45 19.67 -0.60
CA LEU A 32 -13.59 18.90 -0.13
C LEU A 32 -14.06 19.45 1.21
N PRO A 33 -15.37 19.64 1.43
CA PRO A 33 -15.90 19.82 2.76
C PRO A 33 -15.50 18.65 3.65
N VAL A 34 -15.18 18.92 4.93
CA VAL A 34 -14.82 17.88 5.90
C VAL A 34 -15.91 16.82 6.03
N SER A 35 -17.18 17.21 5.93
CA SER A 35 -18.31 16.27 5.92
C SER A 35 -18.24 15.28 4.75
N VAL A 36 -17.94 15.76 3.55
CA VAL A 36 -17.79 14.93 2.35
C VAL A 36 -16.58 14.02 2.47
N TYR A 37 -15.47 14.50 3.02
CA TYR A 37 -14.30 13.66 3.29
C TYR A 37 -14.63 12.52 4.25
N ARG A 38 -15.30 12.81 5.38
CA ARG A 38 -15.71 11.80 6.37
C ARG A 38 -16.67 10.77 5.78
N ASP A 39 -17.64 11.21 4.99
CA ASP A 39 -18.58 10.33 4.29
C ASP A 39 -17.84 9.34 3.36
N LYS A 40 -16.87 9.84 2.61
CA LYS A 40 -16.03 9.00 1.74
C LYS A 40 -15.13 8.03 2.51
N MET A 41 -14.53 8.48 3.61
CA MET A 41 -13.74 7.60 4.49
C MET A 41 -14.60 6.47 5.07
N ALA A 42 -15.80 6.80 5.55
CA ALA A 42 -16.75 5.80 6.05
C ALA A 42 -17.17 4.83 4.94
N GLY A 43 -17.43 5.33 3.73
CA GLY A 43 -17.71 4.49 2.56
C GLY A 43 -16.56 3.56 2.20
N GLY A 44 -15.31 4.02 2.36
CA GLY A 44 -14.12 3.21 2.16
C GLY A 44 -14.04 2.02 3.12
N TRP A 45 -14.14 2.30 4.42
CA TRP A 45 -14.15 1.26 5.46
C TRP A 45 -15.32 0.27 5.30
N LEU A 46 -16.52 0.77 4.97
CA LEU A 46 -17.67 -0.10 4.69
C LEU A 46 -17.45 -0.97 3.45
N GLY A 47 -16.79 -0.43 2.42
CA GLY A 47 -16.41 -1.16 1.21
C GLY A 47 -15.45 -2.31 1.50
N GLN A 48 -14.41 -2.06 2.31
CA GLN A 48 -13.48 -3.08 2.78
C GLN A 48 -14.20 -4.18 3.58
N MET A 49 -15.02 -3.80 4.57
CA MET A 49 -15.82 -4.74 5.36
C MET A 49 -16.74 -5.61 4.49
N ALA A 50 -17.42 -5.01 3.51
CA ALA A 50 -18.27 -5.74 2.58
C ALA A 50 -17.47 -6.68 1.68
N GLY A 51 -16.34 -6.22 1.12
CA GLY A 51 -15.47 -7.02 0.26
C GLY A 51 -14.89 -8.24 0.97
N VAL A 52 -14.32 -8.03 2.17
CA VAL A 52 -13.76 -9.08 3.02
C VAL A 52 -14.85 -10.07 3.46
N GLY A 53 -16.00 -9.55 3.92
CA GLY A 53 -17.12 -10.39 4.38
C GLY A 53 -17.73 -11.24 3.27
N TRP A 54 -17.86 -10.69 2.06
CA TRP A 54 -18.44 -11.38 0.92
C TRP A 54 -17.46 -12.36 0.26
N GLY A 55 -16.17 -11.99 0.20
CA GLY A 55 -15.10 -12.80 -0.37
C GLY A 55 -14.64 -13.95 0.53
N GLY A 56 -14.63 -13.75 1.85
CA GLY A 56 -14.11 -14.73 2.82
C GLY A 56 -14.62 -16.17 2.66
N PRO A 57 -15.92 -16.44 2.40
CA PRO A 57 -16.41 -17.79 2.16
C PRO A 57 -15.84 -18.47 0.90
N THR A 58 -15.19 -17.74 0.00
CA THR A 58 -14.63 -18.24 -1.26
C THR A 58 -13.11 -18.40 -1.25
N GLU A 59 -12.45 -17.96 -0.18
CA GLU A 59 -11.00 -17.97 -0.02
C GLU A 59 -10.42 -19.37 -0.29
N PHE A 60 -9.40 -19.43 -1.16
CA PHE A 60 -8.71 -20.65 -1.63
C PHE A 60 -9.56 -21.70 -2.38
N LYS A 61 -10.84 -21.43 -2.69
CA LYS A 61 -11.73 -22.42 -3.35
C LYS A 61 -11.63 -22.45 -4.88
N TRP A 62 -11.24 -21.34 -5.50
CA TRP A 62 -11.25 -21.14 -6.96
C TRP A 62 -9.87 -20.68 -7.43
N LYS A 63 -8.91 -21.60 -7.52
CA LYS A 63 -7.50 -21.28 -7.79
C LYS A 63 -7.22 -21.31 -9.29
N GLY A 64 -6.87 -20.15 -9.86
CA GLY A 64 -6.54 -20.04 -11.28
C GLY A 64 -7.76 -19.97 -12.21
N GLU A 65 -8.94 -19.68 -11.66
CA GLU A 65 -10.19 -19.58 -12.41
C GLU A 65 -11.09 -18.49 -11.82
N ILE A 66 -12.01 -17.98 -12.64
CA ILE A 66 -13.02 -17.01 -12.18
C ILE A 66 -14.15 -17.78 -11.52
N ILE A 67 -14.59 -17.33 -10.34
CA ILE A 67 -15.75 -17.90 -9.64
C ILE A 67 -16.99 -17.78 -10.54
N PRO A 68 -17.66 -18.89 -10.90
CA PRO A 68 -18.91 -18.81 -11.63
C PRO A 68 -19.96 -18.02 -10.85
N ALA A 69 -20.72 -17.17 -11.54
CA ALA A 69 -21.66 -16.25 -10.90
C ALA A 69 -22.71 -16.94 -10.01
N ASP A 70 -23.15 -18.15 -10.39
CA ASP A 70 -24.10 -18.97 -9.63
C ASP A 70 -23.47 -19.64 -8.39
N LYS A 71 -22.15 -19.57 -8.24
CA LYS A 71 -21.38 -20.10 -7.10
C LYS A 71 -20.92 -19.01 -6.14
N MET A 72 -21.08 -17.74 -6.49
CA MET A 72 -20.84 -16.65 -5.56
C MET A 72 -21.85 -16.71 -4.41
N PRO A 73 -21.42 -16.55 -3.15
CA PRO A 73 -22.34 -16.46 -2.02
C PRO A 73 -23.37 -15.36 -2.25
N ALA A 74 -24.64 -15.59 -1.92
CA ALA A 74 -25.63 -14.53 -1.93
C ALA A 74 -25.28 -13.49 -0.85
N TRP A 75 -25.24 -12.21 -1.23
CA TRP A 75 -25.00 -11.11 -0.30
C TRP A 75 -26.07 -11.08 0.80
N ARG A 76 -25.62 -10.84 2.05
CA ARG A 76 -26.49 -10.58 3.19
C ARG A 76 -25.86 -9.48 4.07
N PRO A 77 -26.63 -8.53 4.63
CA PRO A 77 -26.08 -7.44 5.43
C PRO A 77 -25.19 -7.89 6.61
N GLU A 78 -25.44 -9.07 7.17
CA GLU A 78 -24.66 -9.64 8.28
C GLU A 78 -23.20 -9.93 7.89
N MET A 79 -22.90 -9.99 6.58
CA MET A 79 -21.54 -10.15 6.08
C MET A 79 -20.66 -8.92 6.35
N ILE A 80 -21.21 -7.74 6.66
CA ILE A 80 -20.41 -6.55 6.99
C ILE A 80 -19.69 -6.72 8.34
N ASN A 81 -20.37 -7.25 9.36
CA ASN A 81 -19.85 -7.28 10.73
C ASN A 81 -19.10 -8.58 11.04
N GLN A 82 -17.96 -8.79 10.37
CA GLN A 82 -17.07 -9.93 10.61
C GLN A 82 -15.88 -9.51 11.49
N PHE A 83 -15.57 -10.31 12.51
CA PHE A 83 -14.51 -9.99 13.49
C PHE A 83 -13.34 -10.97 13.46
N ARG A 84 -13.35 -11.92 12.53
CA ARG A 84 -12.39 -13.02 12.47
C ARG A 84 -11.53 -13.00 11.21
N GLN A 85 -11.43 -11.83 10.56
CA GLN A 85 -10.65 -11.60 9.35
C GLN A 85 -9.53 -10.61 9.64
N ASP A 86 -8.30 -10.99 9.32
CA ASP A 86 -7.10 -10.17 9.55
C ASP A 86 -7.14 -8.86 8.77
N ASP A 87 -7.74 -8.88 7.59
CA ASP A 87 -8.00 -7.69 6.78
C ASP A 87 -8.73 -6.59 7.56
N LEU A 88 -9.47 -6.93 8.62
CA LEU A 88 -10.27 -5.98 9.40
C LEU A 88 -9.68 -5.64 10.77
N TYR A 89 -8.92 -6.55 11.39
CA TYR A 89 -8.42 -6.33 12.75
C TYR A 89 -6.96 -5.90 12.83
N VAL A 90 -6.15 -6.07 11.79
CA VAL A 90 -4.72 -5.71 11.86
C VAL A 90 -4.55 -4.19 11.90
N GLU A 91 -5.23 -3.47 11.00
CA GLU A 91 -5.23 -2.00 10.95
C GLU A 91 -5.62 -1.38 12.32
N MET A 92 -6.57 -2.01 13.03
CA MET A 92 -7.05 -1.54 14.33
C MET A 92 -5.94 -1.46 15.39
N THR A 93 -4.86 -2.25 15.27
CA THR A 93 -3.69 -2.14 16.16
C THR A 93 -2.96 -0.81 15.93
N PHE A 94 -2.75 -0.43 14.68
CA PHE A 94 -2.05 0.81 14.32
C PHE A 94 -2.91 2.05 14.60
N LEU A 95 -4.21 1.98 14.31
CA LEU A 95 -5.17 3.02 14.72
C LEU A 95 -5.19 3.21 16.24
N ARG A 96 -5.08 2.12 17.02
CA ARG A 96 -4.96 2.20 18.47
C ARG A 96 -3.66 2.87 18.91
N SER A 97 -2.53 2.58 18.26
CA SER A 97 -1.26 3.26 18.53
C SER A 97 -1.37 4.77 18.27
N LEU A 98 -1.92 5.17 17.12
CA LEU A 98 -2.18 6.58 16.80
C LEU A 98 -3.10 7.23 17.84
N LYS A 99 -4.19 6.57 18.23
CA LYS A 99 -5.12 7.08 19.25
C LYS A 99 -4.45 7.25 20.61
N ARG A 100 -3.52 6.36 20.98
CA ARG A 100 -2.89 6.36 22.31
C ARG A 100 -1.70 7.32 22.41
N TYR A 101 -0.91 7.42 21.36
CA TYR A 101 0.38 8.12 21.39
C TYR A 101 0.40 9.39 20.53
N GLY A 102 -0.65 9.64 19.74
CA GLY A 102 -0.74 10.77 18.82
C GLY A 102 -0.13 10.48 17.45
N TRP A 103 -0.19 11.49 16.58
CA TRP A 103 0.28 11.41 15.18
C TRP A 103 1.80 11.23 15.05
N ASP A 104 2.57 11.67 16.05
CA ASP A 104 4.03 11.56 16.08
C ASP A 104 4.53 10.22 16.67
N VAL A 105 3.65 9.22 16.81
CA VAL A 105 4.02 7.89 17.30
C VAL A 105 5.14 7.30 16.43
N SER A 106 6.24 6.89 17.07
CA SER A 106 7.33 6.27 16.31
C SER A 106 6.93 4.90 15.76
N ILE A 107 7.47 4.54 14.60
CA ILE A 107 7.30 3.19 14.02
C ILE A 107 7.78 2.09 14.98
N ARG A 108 8.73 2.40 15.86
CA ARG A 108 9.19 1.47 16.91
C ARG A 108 8.10 1.20 17.94
N GLN A 109 7.40 2.24 18.39
CA GLN A 109 6.29 2.09 19.33
C GLN A 109 5.12 1.34 18.69
N ALA A 110 4.74 1.69 17.45
CA ALA A 110 3.73 0.95 16.70
C ALA A 110 4.13 -0.53 16.51
N GLY A 111 5.41 -0.81 16.23
CA GLY A 111 5.97 -2.15 16.18
C GLY A 111 5.88 -2.91 17.51
N ILE A 112 6.07 -2.24 18.65
CA ILE A 112 5.88 -2.85 19.98
C ILE A 112 4.41 -3.22 20.19
N ASP A 113 3.47 -2.37 19.83
CA ASP A 113 2.04 -2.67 19.96
C ASP A 113 1.63 -3.84 19.07
N PHE A 114 2.11 -3.86 17.82
CA PHE A 114 1.87 -4.97 16.89
C PHE A 114 2.51 -6.29 17.36
N ALA A 115 3.73 -6.24 17.93
CA ALA A 115 4.38 -7.38 18.56
C ALA A 115 3.55 -7.97 19.70
N ASN A 116 2.82 -7.12 20.44
CA ASN A 116 1.98 -7.51 21.58
C ASN A 116 0.54 -7.88 21.20
N SER A 117 0.17 -7.83 19.91
CA SER A 117 -1.14 -8.28 19.45
C SER A 117 -1.37 -9.78 19.71
N GLY A 118 -2.63 -10.14 20.02
CA GLY A 118 -3.03 -11.52 20.36
C GLY A 118 -3.79 -12.27 19.26
N TYR A 119 -4.16 -11.59 18.16
CA TYR A 119 -4.90 -12.21 17.06
C TYR A 119 -4.00 -13.08 16.17
N ARG A 120 -4.65 -13.89 15.33
CA ARG A 120 -3.95 -14.73 14.35
C ARG A 120 -3.44 -13.87 13.20
N LEU A 121 -2.35 -14.30 12.60
CA LEU A 121 -1.73 -13.63 11.45
C LEU A 121 -1.25 -14.69 10.48
N TRP A 122 -1.15 -14.29 9.23
CA TRP A 122 -0.61 -15.09 8.15
C TRP A 122 0.51 -14.30 7.45
N HIS A 123 1.22 -14.97 6.54
CA HIS A 123 2.10 -14.34 5.57
C HIS A 123 3.00 -13.22 6.11
N ALA A 124 3.03 -12.06 5.44
CA ALA A 124 3.97 -10.99 5.76
C ALA A 124 3.77 -10.47 7.17
N ASN A 125 2.51 -10.39 7.64
CA ASN A 125 2.16 -9.95 8.97
C ASN A 125 2.71 -10.86 10.06
N ARG A 126 2.54 -12.17 9.89
CA ARG A 126 3.03 -13.16 10.86
C ARG A 126 4.54 -13.11 10.92
N ALA A 127 5.21 -13.12 9.77
CA ALA A 127 6.66 -13.04 9.71
C ALA A 127 7.19 -11.73 10.31
N GLY A 128 6.54 -10.60 10.02
CA GLY A 128 6.86 -9.30 10.60
C GLY A 128 6.71 -9.27 12.11
N ARG A 129 5.61 -9.81 12.65
CA ARG A 129 5.38 -9.89 14.10
C ARG A 129 6.39 -10.81 14.79
N ASP A 130 6.71 -11.95 14.18
CA ASP A 130 7.70 -12.89 14.72
C ASP A 130 9.11 -12.24 14.72
N ASN A 131 9.45 -11.46 13.70
CA ASN A 131 10.68 -10.68 13.65
C ASN A 131 10.76 -9.64 14.77
N LEU A 132 9.68 -8.88 15.00
CA LEU A 132 9.60 -7.92 16.10
C LEU A 132 9.81 -8.59 17.46
N ARG A 133 9.17 -9.74 17.69
CA ARG A 133 9.31 -10.54 18.91
C ARG A 133 10.72 -11.12 19.10
N ARG A 134 11.49 -11.27 18.02
CA ARG A 134 12.90 -11.69 18.04
C ARG A 134 13.87 -10.52 18.18
N GLY A 135 13.37 -9.28 18.25
CA GLY A 135 14.19 -8.08 18.40
C GLY A 135 14.64 -7.43 17.09
N ILE A 136 14.14 -7.88 15.93
CA ILE A 136 14.34 -7.18 14.66
C ILE A 136 13.31 -6.05 14.61
N ALA A 137 13.74 -4.83 14.94
CA ALA A 137 12.86 -3.67 15.00
C ALA A 137 12.49 -3.13 13.60
N PRO A 138 11.45 -2.30 13.47
CA PRO A 138 11.18 -1.58 12.23
C PRO A 138 12.33 -0.64 11.86
N PRO A 139 12.58 -0.42 10.54
CA PRO A 139 11.83 -0.96 9.41
C PRO A 139 12.20 -2.41 9.02
N ASP A 140 13.27 -2.96 9.61
CA ASP A 140 13.83 -4.27 9.21
C ASP A 140 12.87 -5.44 9.43
N SER A 141 11.94 -5.34 10.38
CA SER A 141 10.94 -6.39 10.65
C SER A 141 10.15 -6.82 9.41
N GLY A 142 9.88 -5.89 8.48
CA GLY A 142 9.17 -6.15 7.22
C GLY A 142 10.10 -6.26 6.00
N HIS A 143 11.41 -6.03 6.14
CA HIS A 143 12.33 -5.95 5.00
C HIS A 143 12.52 -7.34 4.34
N PRO A 144 12.59 -7.46 2.99
CA PRO A 144 12.73 -8.75 2.29
C PRO A 144 13.91 -9.63 2.73
N LYS A 145 14.97 -9.00 3.24
CA LYS A 145 16.13 -9.69 3.85
C LYS A 145 15.74 -10.55 5.08
N PHE A 146 14.74 -10.13 5.84
CA PHE A 146 14.33 -10.74 7.11
C PHE A 146 12.91 -11.32 7.06
N ASN A 147 12.10 -10.91 6.09
CA ASN A 147 10.75 -11.40 5.86
C ASN A 147 10.66 -12.06 4.48
N LYS A 148 10.51 -13.39 4.46
CA LYS A 148 10.40 -14.17 3.21
C LYS A 148 9.05 -14.02 2.50
N HIS A 149 8.11 -13.35 3.15
CA HIS A 149 6.75 -13.06 2.69
C HIS A 149 6.58 -11.55 2.38
N ALA A 150 7.68 -10.80 2.21
CA ALA A 150 7.62 -9.35 2.06
C ALA A 150 6.90 -8.88 0.79
N ASP A 151 6.64 -9.78 -0.15
CA ASP A 151 5.90 -9.57 -1.40
C ASP A 151 4.42 -10.00 -1.32
N ASP A 152 3.98 -10.56 -0.19
CA ASP A 152 2.58 -10.87 0.04
C ASP A 152 1.76 -9.57 0.29
N ILE A 153 0.46 -9.64 0.03
CA ILE A 153 -0.43 -8.47 -0.04
C ILE A 153 -0.82 -7.87 1.32
N ASP A 154 -0.36 -8.45 2.42
CA ASP A 154 -0.72 -8.10 3.81
C ASP A 154 -0.67 -6.58 4.08
N TYR A 155 0.40 -5.89 3.68
CA TYR A 155 0.48 -4.44 3.88
C TYR A 155 -0.58 -3.69 3.07
N GLN A 156 -0.86 -4.14 1.84
CA GLN A 156 -1.76 -3.44 0.93
C GLN A 156 -3.20 -3.48 1.43
N ILE A 157 -3.62 -4.60 2.03
CA ILE A 157 -4.98 -4.77 2.58
C ILE A 157 -5.21 -3.93 3.86
N GLU A 158 -4.14 -3.45 4.50
CA GLU A 158 -4.16 -2.68 5.75
C GLU A 158 -3.77 -1.21 5.59
N ALA A 159 -3.19 -0.85 4.45
CA ALA A 159 -2.75 0.50 4.13
C ALA A 159 -3.83 1.32 3.40
N ASP A 160 -5.04 0.77 3.25
CA ASP A 160 -6.14 1.48 2.64
C ASP A 160 -6.55 2.67 3.52
N TYR A 161 -6.39 3.87 2.98
CA TYR A 161 -6.78 5.20 3.51
C TYR A 161 -5.78 5.99 4.39
N SER A 162 -4.47 5.85 4.14
CA SER A 162 -3.46 6.88 4.49
C SER A 162 -3.02 7.72 3.29
#